data_AF-A0A9P0F7P5-F1
#
_entry.id   AF-A0A9P0F7P5-F1
#
_cell.length_a   1.000
_cell.length_b   1.000
_cell.length_c   1.000
_cell.angle_alpha   90.00
_cell.angle_beta   90.00
_cell.angle_gamma   90.00
#
_symmetry.space_group_name_H-M   'P 1'
#
loop_
_entity.id
_entity.type
_entity.pdbx_description
1 polymer ?
#
loop_
_entity_poly.entity_id
_entity_poly.type
_entity_poly.pdbx_seq_one_letter_code
_entity_poly.pdbx_strand_id
1 'polypeptide(L)'
;MASDSQLCIVCLKDNAKLCSRCRNIRYCSKDCQKNDRKIHRLLCSDYASFDASSRPSDDHFQAIIFPVEEFEPKFVWMQCQDGKYQHPIVDSFFGSNFQSESLQIQSIQNNGLLKRKLSDTIHLAYCNFSTTGGLLTNLCISSNIPYAKAGHDPGWRGPVIAYGTVGVDLEEATCRDLTMTDFKHIADHFLWYEHKAPAIEGDLGCIEGVRVNCVGDRDLRRQLYEPVKVPSTDIIFSIHESPRIAEILGLPVFTRKYPPNPLWMAHRQKFDNQDATWLHLCADPDSQDFGWAPQRWQAGSAGSFLMVRQDRKPLHPHHAEALCQYCMNYCQPSFEDVLERERGRINPKLRTEALNKINRKNFIMLAWENDIIGLKRQFNQVADEPNPFDI
;
A
#
# COMPACT_ATOMS: atom_id res chain seq x y z
N MET A 1 -31.34 10.81 -12.74
CA MET A 1 -30.31 10.88 -11.68
C MET A 1 -29.49 12.13 -11.94
N ALA A 2 -29.29 13.00 -10.95
CA ALA A 2 -28.46 14.19 -11.14
C ALA A 2 -27.02 13.75 -11.41
N SER A 3 -26.37 14.34 -12.41
CA SER A 3 -24.92 14.19 -12.63
C SER A 3 -24.18 14.58 -11.34
N ASP A 4 -23.12 13.86 -10.97
CA ASP A 4 -22.24 14.16 -9.82
C ASP A 4 -21.78 15.64 -9.80
N SER A 5 -21.77 16.28 -10.97
CA SER A 5 -21.51 17.70 -11.17
C SER A 5 -22.53 18.65 -10.53
N GLN A 6 -23.65 18.19 -9.96
CA GLN A 6 -24.68 19.03 -9.33
C GLN A 6 -24.82 18.85 -7.81
N LEU A 7 -24.04 17.95 -7.21
CA LEU A 7 -24.13 17.63 -5.80
C LEU A 7 -23.28 18.58 -4.94
N CYS A 8 -23.67 18.73 -3.68
CA CYS A 8 -22.88 19.46 -2.70
C CYS A 8 -21.64 18.67 -2.32
N ILE A 9 -20.46 19.29 -2.40
CA ILE A 9 -19.19 18.64 -2.07
C ILE A 9 -19.08 18.20 -0.60
N VAL A 10 -19.84 18.82 0.30
CA VAL A 10 -19.78 18.57 1.75
C VAL A 10 -20.76 17.49 2.20
N CYS A 11 -21.95 17.41 1.61
CA CYS A 11 -23.04 16.55 2.11
C CYS A 11 -23.81 15.78 1.03
N LEU A 12 -23.43 15.91 -0.24
CA LEU A 12 -24.01 15.20 -1.40
C LEU A 12 -25.49 15.49 -1.68
N LYS A 13 -26.11 16.47 -1.00
CA LYS A 13 -27.43 16.95 -1.37
C LYS A 13 -27.41 17.59 -2.75
N ASP A 14 -28.52 17.46 -3.46
CA ASP A 14 -28.74 18.04 -4.77
C ASP A 14 -28.90 19.57 -4.72
N ASN A 15 -29.16 20.17 -5.88
CA ASN A 15 -29.41 21.61 -6.04
C ASN A 15 -28.26 22.50 -5.52
N ALA A 16 -27.03 22.00 -5.59
CA ALA A 16 -25.87 22.72 -5.10
C ALA A 16 -25.45 23.83 -6.07
N LYS A 17 -25.21 25.02 -5.50
CA LYS A 17 -24.81 26.21 -6.24
C LYS A 17 -23.29 26.32 -6.29
N LEU A 18 -22.77 26.80 -7.42
CA LEU A 18 -21.35 27.05 -7.59
C LEU A 18 -20.88 28.15 -6.63
N CYS A 19 -19.64 28.03 -6.17
CA CYS A 19 -18.94 29.13 -5.52
C CYS A 19 -18.91 30.34 -6.46
N SER A 20 -19.27 31.52 -5.95
CA SER A 20 -19.37 32.74 -6.75
C SER A 20 -18.03 33.21 -7.33
N ARG A 21 -16.91 32.83 -6.70
CA ARG A 21 -15.55 33.23 -7.09
C ARG A 21 -14.93 32.28 -8.12
N CYS A 22 -14.57 31.05 -7.72
CA CYS A 22 -13.89 30.09 -8.60
C CYS A 22 -14.83 29.37 -9.59
N ARG A 23 -16.15 29.39 -9.34
CA ARG A 23 -17.17 28.75 -10.20
C ARG A 23 -16.91 27.27 -10.54
N ASN A 24 -16.25 26.53 -9.66
CA ASN A 24 -15.79 25.16 -9.95
C ASN A 24 -16.13 24.11 -8.86
N ILE A 25 -16.57 24.56 -7.67
CA ILE A 25 -17.03 23.69 -6.57
C ILE A 25 -18.43 24.13 -6.11
N ARG A 26 -19.23 23.20 -5.57
CA ARG A 26 -20.65 23.42 -5.26
C ARG A 26 -21.04 23.16 -3.81
N TYR A 27 -21.95 23.99 -3.31
CA TYR A 27 -22.55 23.86 -1.97
C TYR A 27 -24.07 23.99 -2.02
N CYS A 28 -24.80 23.16 -1.28
CA CYS A 28 -26.27 23.28 -1.17
C CYS A 28 -26.70 24.41 -0.22
N SER A 29 -25.81 24.87 0.67
CA SER A 29 -26.10 25.92 1.65
C SER A 29 -24.86 26.76 2.00
N LYS A 30 -25.09 27.94 2.58
CA LYS A 30 -24.01 28.77 3.16
C LYS A 30 -23.27 28.06 4.29
N ASP A 31 -23.95 27.18 5.02
CA ASP A 31 -23.32 26.40 6.10
C ASP A 31 -22.33 25.38 5.54
N CYS A 32 -22.69 24.65 4.48
CA CYS A 32 -21.74 23.77 3.79
C CYS A 32 -20.55 24.56 3.23
N GLN A 33 -20.79 25.72 2.62
CA GLN A 33 -19.70 26.58 2.15
C GLN A 33 -18.81 27.08 3.31
N LYS A 34 -19.41 27.42 4.46
CA LYS A 34 -18.68 27.86 5.66
C LYS A 34 -17.85 26.71 6.25
N ASN A 35 -18.38 25.49 6.24
CA ASN A 35 -17.68 24.30 6.72
C ASN A 35 -16.41 24.04 5.89
N ASP A 36 -16.49 24.21 4.57
CA ASP A 36 -15.34 24.01 3.68
C ASP A 36 -14.42 25.23 3.58
N ARG A 37 -14.82 26.39 4.11
CA ARG A 37 -14.16 27.69 3.87
C ARG A 37 -12.66 27.69 4.14
N LYS A 38 -12.19 27.00 5.19
CA LYS A 38 -10.78 27.00 5.59
C LYS A 38 -9.90 26.28 4.56
N ILE A 39 -10.36 25.16 4.02
CA ILE A 39 -9.69 24.42 2.95
C ILE A 39 -9.90 25.15 1.63
N HIS A 40 -11.14 25.39 1.26
CA HIS A 40 -11.53 25.99 -0.01
C HIS A 40 -10.77 27.28 -0.36
N ARG A 41 -10.55 28.17 0.63
CA ARG A 41 -9.87 29.45 0.40
C ARG A 41 -8.44 29.33 -0.09
N LEU A 42 -7.75 28.21 0.19
CA LEU A 42 -6.34 27.99 -0.13
C LEU A 42 -6.08 28.04 -1.64
N LEU A 43 -7.05 27.58 -2.44
CA LEU A 43 -6.93 27.58 -3.91
C LEU A 43 -8.07 28.32 -4.63
N CYS A 44 -9.11 28.78 -3.92
CA CYS A 44 -10.25 29.42 -4.58
C CYS A 44 -9.86 30.70 -5.32
N SER A 45 -8.94 31.49 -4.77
CA SER A 45 -8.43 32.69 -5.45
C SER A 45 -7.66 32.28 -6.69
N ASP A 46 -6.67 31.42 -6.49
CA ASP A 46 -5.72 30.97 -7.50
C ASP A 46 -6.44 30.33 -8.68
N TYR A 47 -7.38 29.41 -8.43
CA TYR A 47 -8.20 28.80 -9.47
C TYR A 47 -9.03 29.83 -10.24
N ALA A 48 -9.59 30.83 -9.56
CA ALA A 48 -10.40 31.86 -10.23
C ALA A 48 -9.56 32.75 -11.15
N SER A 49 -8.27 32.94 -10.83
CA SER A 49 -7.29 33.66 -11.64
C SER A 49 -6.47 32.75 -12.56
N PHE A 50 -6.65 31.43 -12.48
CA PHE A 50 -5.87 30.48 -13.24
C PHE A 50 -6.35 30.49 -14.68
N ASP A 51 -5.64 31.22 -15.52
CA ASP A 51 -6.01 31.45 -16.91
C ASP A 51 -5.79 30.17 -17.72
N ALA A 52 -6.88 29.54 -18.16
CA ALA A 52 -6.81 28.36 -19.02
C ALA A 52 -6.08 28.65 -20.35
N SER A 53 -6.06 29.91 -20.82
CA SER A 53 -5.33 30.31 -22.03
C SER A 53 -3.81 30.39 -21.83
N SER A 54 -3.34 30.36 -20.58
CA SER A 54 -1.91 30.26 -20.25
C SER A 54 -1.36 28.83 -20.39
N ARG A 55 -2.18 27.85 -20.82
CA ARG A 55 -1.76 26.47 -21.03
C ARG A 55 -0.63 26.41 -22.07
N PRO A 56 0.56 25.87 -21.73
CA PRO A 56 1.70 25.89 -22.64
C PRO A 56 1.52 25.06 -23.92
N SER A 57 0.91 23.86 -23.81
CA SER A 57 0.59 22.99 -24.95
C SER A 57 -0.59 22.07 -24.62
N ASP A 58 -1.09 21.33 -25.62
CA ASP A 58 -2.16 20.34 -25.43
C ASP A 58 -1.73 19.17 -24.51
N ASP A 59 -0.43 18.95 -24.36
CA ASP A 59 0.15 17.93 -23.46
C ASP A 59 0.25 18.41 -22.00
N HIS A 60 -0.18 19.64 -21.72
CA HIS A 60 -0.23 20.18 -20.38
C HIS A 60 -1.63 20.09 -19.78
N PHE A 61 -1.68 19.68 -18.52
CA PHE A 61 -2.90 19.62 -17.73
C PHE A 61 -2.69 20.26 -16.35
N GLN A 62 -3.79 20.58 -15.69
CA GLN A 62 -3.78 21.22 -14.38
C GLN A 62 -3.47 20.21 -13.28
N ALA A 63 -2.35 20.41 -12.60
CA ALA A 63 -1.95 19.70 -11.39
C ALA A 63 -1.95 20.64 -10.18
N ILE A 64 -1.85 20.09 -8.97
CA ILE A 64 -1.74 20.86 -7.73
C ILE A 64 -0.44 20.49 -7.03
N ILE A 65 0.44 21.47 -6.80
CA ILE A 65 1.64 21.29 -6.01
C ILE A 65 1.42 21.77 -4.57
N PHE A 66 1.94 21.00 -3.63
CA PHE A 66 2.08 21.32 -2.21
C PHE A 66 3.58 21.55 -1.95
N PRO A 67 4.06 22.79 -2.11
CA PRO A 67 5.47 23.11 -1.94
C PRO A 67 5.91 22.93 -0.48
N VAL A 68 7.20 22.63 -0.28
CA VAL A 68 7.78 22.40 1.05
C VAL A 68 7.96 23.70 1.81
N GLU A 69 8.49 24.71 1.11
CA GLU A 69 8.99 25.96 1.70
C GLU A 69 7.93 27.06 1.71
N GLU A 70 6.75 26.78 1.16
CA GLU A 70 5.64 27.73 1.15
C GLU A 70 4.43 27.16 1.89
N PHE A 71 3.55 28.06 2.32
CA PHE A 71 2.36 27.67 3.09
C PHE A 71 1.17 27.32 2.19
N GLU A 72 1.07 27.85 0.97
CA GLU A 72 -0.12 27.70 0.14
C GLU A 72 0.11 26.70 -1.01
N PRO A 73 -0.84 25.78 -1.26
CA PRO A 73 -0.80 24.94 -2.45
C PRO A 73 -1.02 25.81 -3.70
N LYS A 74 -0.59 25.33 -4.87
CA LYS A 74 -0.72 26.08 -6.13
C LYS A 74 -1.18 25.19 -7.26
N PHE A 75 -1.96 25.74 -8.18
CA PHE A 75 -2.17 25.13 -9.48
C PHE A 75 -0.94 25.34 -10.36
N VAL A 76 -0.55 24.29 -11.08
CA VAL A 76 0.56 24.30 -12.02
C VAL A 76 0.18 23.57 -13.30
N TRP A 77 0.77 23.98 -14.41
CA TRP A 77 0.71 23.22 -15.66
C TRP A 77 1.75 22.11 -15.59
N MET A 78 1.30 20.86 -15.65
CA MET A 78 2.16 19.69 -15.69
C MET A 78 2.16 19.12 -17.09
N GLN A 79 3.36 18.90 -17.64
CA GLN A 79 3.53 18.27 -18.95
C GLN A 79 3.37 16.76 -18.84
N CYS A 80 2.76 16.18 -19.86
CA CYS A 80 2.73 14.76 -20.12
C CYS A 80 3.72 14.39 -21.24
N GLN A 81 4.43 13.26 -21.14
CA GLN A 81 5.17 12.71 -22.28
C GLN A 81 4.20 12.08 -23.28
N ASP A 82 4.48 12.30 -24.56
CA ASP A 82 3.80 11.65 -25.66
C ASP A 82 4.15 10.16 -25.73
N GLY A 83 3.11 9.33 -25.86
CA GLY A 83 3.23 7.88 -25.96
C GLY A 83 1.86 7.23 -26.17
N LYS A 84 1.83 5.89 -26.28
CA LYS A 84 0.56 5.14 -26.33
C LYS A 84 -0.30 5.37 -25.07
N TYR A 85 0.35 5.74 -23.96
CA TYR A 85 -0.25 6.14 -22.69
C TYR A 85 0.35 7.46 -22.24
N GLN A 86 -0.45 8.27 -21.55
CA GLN A 86 -0.02 9.56 -21.03
C GLN A 86 0.78 9.38 -19.72
N HIS A 87 2.06 9.76 -19.75
CA HIS A 87 2.97 9.73 -18.60
C HIS A 87 3.32 11.14 -18.10
N PRO A 88 2.75 11.60 -16.96
CA PRO A 88 3.11 12.88 -16.35
C PRO A 88 4.60 13.00 -16.00
N ILE A 89 5.23 14.11 -16.37
CA ILE A 89 6.60 14.44 -16.00
C ILE A 89 6.61 15.04 -14.60
N VAL A 90 6.63 14.18 -13.60
CA VAL A 90 6.59 14.57 -12.17
C VAL A 90 7.96 14.99 -11.62
N ASP A 91 9.05 14.45 -12.18
CA ASP A 91 10.43 14.65 -11.72
C ASP A 91 10.87 16.12 -11.69
N SER A 92 10.36 16.92 -12.63
CA SER A 92 10.68 18.35 -12.75
C SER A 92 10.27 19.18 -11.53
N PHE A 93 9.36 18.67 -10.70
CA PHE A 93 8.84 19.35 -9.50
C PHE A 93 9.62 19.01 -8.21
N PHE A 94 10.59 18.10 -8.26
CA PHE A 94 11.34 17.64 -7.08
C PHE A 94 12.80 18.12 -7.03
N GLY A 95 13.21 18.97 -7.97
CA GLY A 95 14.52 19.63 -8.00
C GLY A 95 15.66 18.74 -8.52
N SER A 96 16.84 19.31 -8.72
CA SER A 96 17.98 18.65 -9.39
C SER A 96 18.60 17.49 -8.61
N ASN A 97 18.36 17.40 -7.30
CA ASN A 97 18.85 16.32 -6.44
C ASN A 97 17.84 15.16 -6.33
N PHE A 98 16.72 15.24 -7.03
CA PHE A 98 15.72 14.19 -7.06
C PHE A 98 16.25 12.95 -7.78
N GLN A 99 16.12 11.81 -7.12
CA GLN A 99 16.33 10.50 -7.73
C GLN A 99 14.93 9.91 -7.99
N SER A 100 14.61 9.66 -9.27
CA SER A 100 13.32 9.10 -9.71
C SER A 100 12.92 7.83 -8.94
N GLU A 101 13.92 7.08 -8.49
CA GLU A 101 13.80 5.91 -7.62
C GLU A 101 13.10 6.18 -6.27
N SER A 102 13.21 7.38 -5.70
CA SER A 102 12.58 7.71 -4.41
C SER A 102 11.12 8.15 -4.53
N LEU A 103 10.61 8.27 -5.76
CA LEU A 103 9.25 8.69 -6.04
C LEU A 103 8.24 7.62 -5.62
N GLN A 104 7.26 8.04 -4.82
CA GLN A 104 6.08 7.28 -4.47
C GLN A 104 4.89 7.90 -5.17
N ILE A 105 4.02 7.06 -5.72
CA ILE A 105 2.75 7.49 -6.32
C ILE A 105 1.63 6.74 -5.59
N GLN A 106 0.73 7.50 -4.98
CA GLN A 106 -0.44 6.97 -4.29
C GLN A 106 -1.72 7.38 -5.01
N SER A 107 -2.55 6.41 -5.36
CA SER A 107 -3.84 6.67 -6.00
C SER A 107 -4.98 6.85 -4.99
N ILE A 108 -5.82 7.85 -5.24
CA ILE A 108 -7.04 8.19 -4.51
C ILE A 108 -8.21 7.94 -5.45
N GLN A 109 -8.92 6.84 -5.19
CA GLN A 109 -10.15 6.46 -5.89
C GLN A 109 -11.37 6.50 -4.96
N ASN A 110 -11.15 6.80 -3.67
CA ASN A 110 -12.18 6.86 -2.65
C ASN A 110 -11.91 8.01 -1.68
N ASN A 111 -12.96 8.76 -1.32
CA ASN A 111 -12.90 9.73 -0.23
C ASN A 111 -13.49 9.07 1.04
N GLY A 112 -12.62 8.77 2.00
CA GLY A 112 -12.98 8.07 3.24
C GLY A 112 -13.89 8.89 4.15
N LEU A 113 -13.69 10.21 4.25
CA LEU A 113 -14.51 11.10 5.07
C LEU A 113 -15.92 11.27 4.52
N LEU A 114 -16.04 11.42 3.20
CA LEU A 114 -17.33 11.54 2.50
C LEU A 114 -17.95 10.17 2.17
N LYS A 115 -17.24 9.07 2.43
CA LYS A 115 -17.64 7.68 2.14
C LYS A 115 -18.12 7.49 0.69
N ARG A 116 -17.38 8.04 -0.28
CA ARG A 116 -17.75 7.96 -1.70
C ARG A 116 -16.59 7.51 -2.59
N LYS A 117 -16.95 6.80 -3.66
CA LYS A 117 -16.05 6.46 -4.76
C LYS A 117 -15.90 7.66 -5.69
N LEU A 118 -14.74 7.81 -6.29
CA LEU A 118 -14.50 8.79 -7.35
C LEU A 118 -14.67 8.08 -8.70
N SER A 119 -15.17 8.79 -9.70
CA SER A 119 -15.26 8.30 -11.09
C SER A 119 -13.90 8.26 -11.78
N ASP A 120 -13.02 9.15 -11.36
CA ASP A 120 -11.67 9.34 -11.89
C ASP A 120 -10.64 9.13 -10.77
N THR A 121 -9.39 8.86 -11.15
CA THR A 121 -8.30 8.64 -10.20
C THR A 121 -7.51 9.93 -9.99
N ILE A 122 -7.27 10.28 -8.73
CA ILE A 122 -6.30 11.33 -8.36
C ILE A 122 -5.03 10.63 -7.87
N HIS A 123 -3.86 11.05 -8.30
CA HIS A 123 -2.57 10.51 -7.88
C HIS A 123 -1.81 11.54 -7.06
N LEU A 124 -1.20 11.12 -5.96
CA LEU A 124 -0.26 11.90 -5.17
C LEU A 124 1.15 11.37 -5.42
N ALA A 125 1.98 12.16 -6.07
CA ALA A 125 3.40 11.91 -6.23
C ALA A 125 4.20 12.63 -5.14
N TYR A 126 5.08 11.92 -4.43
CA TYR A 126 5.89 12.45 -3.33
C TYR A 126 7.14 11.58 -3.11
N CYS A 127 8.16 12.09 -2.40
CA CYS A 127 9.37 11.31 -2.10
C CYS A 127 9.34 10.75 -0.68
N ASN A 128 9.63 9.46 -0.50
CA ASN A 128 9.78 8.85 0.81
C ASN A 128 11.26 8.54 1.09
N PHE A 129 11.94 9.35 1.92
CA PHE A 129 13.28 9.03 2.38
C PHE A 129 13.20 8.23 3.68
N SER A 130 13.49 6.92 3.60
CA SER A 130 13.93 6.18 4.78
C SER A 130 15.44 6.01 4.70
N THR A 131 16.14 6.54 5.70
CA THR A 131 17.58 6.47 6.00
C THR A 131 18.46 7.57 5.38
N THR A 132 18.97 8.42 6.27
CA THR A 132 20.08 9.40 6.11
C THR A 132 19.90 10.57 5.13
N GLY A 133 19.21 11.63 5.58
CA GLY A 133 19.19 12.96 4.92
C GLY A 133 17.83 13.63 5.02
N GLY A 134 17.61 14.45 6.05
CA GLY A 134 16.30 15.01 6.41
C GLY A 134 15.65 15.84 5.30
N LEU A 135 14.57 15.32 4.71
CA LEU A 135 13.61 16.17 4.01
C LEU A 135 12.88 17.05 5.03
N LEU A 136 12.65 18.30 4.66
CA LEU A 136 11.87 19.24 5.47
C LEU A 136 10.40 18.81 5.51
N THR A 137 9.76 19.04 6.65
CA THR A 137 8.30 18.92 6.81
C THR A 137 7.61 19.78 5.76
N ASN A 138 6.63 19.21 5.06
CA ASN A 138 5.84 19.96 4.09
C ASN A 138 4.95 20.97 4.84
N LEU A 139 5.38 22.23 4.93
CA LEU A 139 4.68 23.27 5.69
C LEU A 139 3.34 23.66 5.07
N CYS A 140 3.20 23.51 3.75
CA CYS A 140 1.96 23.72 3.03
C CYS A 140 0.86 22.80 3.57
N ILE A 141 1.17 21.50 3.66
CA ILE A 141 0.27 20.50 4.21
C ILE A 141 0.12 20.74 5.72
N SER A 142 1.23 20.82 6.48
CA SER A 142 1.23 20.86 7.96
C SER A 142 0.65 22.13 8.61
N SER A 143 0.52 23.23 7.86
CA SER A 143 0.01 24.50 8.43
C SER A 143 -1.43 24.80 8.01
N ASN A 144 -1.86 24.35 6.82
CA ASN A 144 -3.10 24.84 6.22
C ASN A 144 -4.26 23.86 6.20
N ILE A 145 -3.96 22.57 6.25
CA ILE A 145 -4.99 21.53 6.34
C ILE A 145 -5.32 21.36 7.83
N PRO A 146 -6.55 21.63 8.29
CA PRO A 146 -6.87 21.68 9.71
C PRO A 146 -6.71 20.31 10.38
N TYR A 147 -5.54 20.09 10.97
CA TYR A 147 -5.23 19.01 11.90
C TYR A 147 -6.27 18.92 13.01
N ALA A 148 -6.71 17.69 13.33
CA ALA A 148 -7.65 17.44 14.41
C ALA A 148 -7.01 17.60 15.81
N LYS A 149 -5.69 17.77 15.93
CA LYS A 149 -5.00 18.08 17.20
C LYS A 149 -3.76 18.95 16.96
N ALA A 150 -3.59 20.00 17.77
CA ALA A 150 -2.35 20.75 17.83
C ALA A 150 -1.21 19.84 18.31
N GLY A 151 -0.10 19.77 17.56
CA GLY A 151 1.13 19.08 17.98
C GLY A 151 1.43 17.72 17.33
N HIS A 152 0.66 17.27 16.33
CA HIS A 152 0.99 16.07 15.56
C HIS A 152 1.65 16.43 14.22
N ASP A 153 2.75 15.75 13.89
CA ASP A 153 3.43 15.89 12.60
C ASP A 153 2.89 14.83 11.62
N PRO A 154 2.31 15.22 10.47
CA PRO A 154 1.60 14.30 9.57
C PRO A 154 2.51 13.32 8.83
N GLY A 155 3.83 13.50 8.97
CA GLY A 155 4.83 12.69 8.27
C GLY A 155 5.00 13.04 6.79
N TRP A 156 4.22 13.98 6.23
CA TRP A 156 4.45 14.47 4.87
C TRP A 156 5.76 15.28 4.82
N ARG A 157 6.67 14.83 3.96
CA ARG A 157 8.03 15.38 3.79
C ARG A 157 8.26 15.67 2.32
N GLY A 158 9.04 16.71 2.05
CA GLY A 158 9.36 17.08 0.68
C GLY A 158 8.13 17.57 -0.11
N PRO A 159 8.32 17.96 -1.39
CA PRO A 159 7.22 18.42 -2.22
C PRO A 159 6.21 17.29 -2.39
N VAL A 160 4.93 17.64 -2.54
CA VAL A 160 3.90 16.68 -2.95
C VAL A 160 3.20 17.27 -4.15
N ILE A 161 2.96 16.48 -5.19
CA ILE A 161 2.24 16.92 -6.38
C ILE A 161 1.07 15.98 -6.66
N ALA A 162 -0.10 16.58 -6.89
CA ALA A 162 -1.31 15.87 -7.23
C ALA A 162 -1.65 16.06 -8.70
N TYR A 163 -2.02 14.97 -9.38
CA TYR A 163 -2.51 14.98 -10.76
C TYR A 163 -3.70 14.03 -10.94
N GLY A 164 -4.49 14.20 -12.01
CA GLY A 164 -5.69 13.41 -12.25
C GLY A 164 -5.60 12.59 -13.53
N THR A 165 -6.20 11.39 -13.52
CA THR A 165 -6.44 10.59 -14.72
C THR A 165 -7.91 10.19 -14.83
N VAL A 166 -8.42 10.12 -16.06
CA VAL A 166 -9.79 9.68 -16.35
C VAL A 166 -9.96 8.20 -15.99
N GLY A 167 -11.07 7.88 -15.32
CA GLY A 167 -11.41 6.50 -14.96
C GLY A 167 -10.63 5.94 -13.76
N VAL A 168 -10.92 4.67 -13.47
CA VAL A 168 -10.32 3.90 -12.36
C VAL A 168 -9.41 2.76 -12.82
N ASP A 169 -9.41 2.48 -14.13
CA ASP A 169 -8.62 1.41 -14.75
C ASP A 169 -7.26 1.96 -15.24
N LEU A 170 -6.17 1.24 -14.94
CA LEU A 170 -4.80 1.69 -15.22
C LEU A 170 -4.38 1.50 -16.69
N GLU A 171 -5.13 0.73 -17.48
CA GLU A 171 -4.69 0.28 -18.80
C GLU A 171 -4.82 1.34 -19.91
N GLU A 172 -5.58 2.42 -19.71
CA GLU A 172 -5.79 3.51 -20.70
C GLU A 172 -5.93 4.91 -20.04
N ALA A 173 -5.24 5.14 -18.93
CA ALA A 173 -5.42 6.36 -18.13
C ALA A 173 -4.94 7.62 -18.87
N THR A 174 -5.86 8.50 -19.24
CA THR A 174 -5.57 9.83 -19.82
C THR A 174 -5.56 10.89 -18.73
N CYS A 175 -4.57 11.77 -18.74
CA CYS A 175 -4.44 12.86 -17.79
C CYS A 175 -5.57 13.88 -17.98
N ARG A 176 -6.03 14.46 -16.87
CA ARG A 176 -7.08 15.48 -16.86
C ARG A 176 -6.75 16.62 -15.93
N ASP A 177 -7.40 17.75 -16.18
CA ASP A 177 -7.32 18.92 -15.29
C ASP A 177 -7.91 18.59 -13.92
N LEU A 178 -7.15 18.89 -12.87
CA LEU A 178 -7.66 18.90 -11.51
C LEU A 178 -8.53 20.13 -11.24
N THR A 179 -9.55 19.93 -10.44
CA THR A 179 -10.58 20.92 -10.10
C THR A 179 -10.53 21.28 -8.61
N MET A 180 -11.28 22.31 -8.20
CA MET A 180 -11.53 22.61 -6.79
C MET A 180 -12.27 21.47 -6.07
N THR A 181 -13.03 20.64 -6.81
CA THR A 181 -13.63 19.41 -6.27
C THR A 181 -12.55 18.38 -5.94
N ASP A 182 -11.59 18.17 -6.85
CA ASP A 182 -10.44 17.30 -6.61
C ASP A 182 -9.58 17.80 -5.45
N PHE A 183 -9.35 19.11 -5.36
CA PHE A 183 -8.64 19.69 -4.23
C PHE A 183 -9.29 19.34 -2.88
N LYS A 184 -10.63 19.36 -2.81
CA LYS A 184 -11.34 18.94 -1.61
C LYS A 184 -11.12 17.46 -1.30
N HIS A 185 -11.10 16.60 -2.32
CA HIS A 185 -10.77 15.18 -2.14
C HIS A 185 -9.34 14.97 -1.64
N ILE A 186 -8.38 15.73 -2.15
CA ILE A 186 -6.97 15.68 -1.73
C ILE A 186 -6.83 16.16 -0.29
N ALA A 187 -7.46 17.29 0.06
CA ALA A 187 -7.46 17.80 1.44
C ALA A 187 -8.12 16.81 2.42
N ASP A 188 -9.25 16.23 2.03
CA ASP A 188 -9.90 15.16 2.81
C ASP A 188 -9.04 13.91 2.90
N HIS A 189 -8.27 13.60 1.88
CA HIS A 189 -7.33 12.48 1.91
C HIS A 189 -6.24 12.74 2.94
N PHE A 190 -5.64 13.93 2.98
CA PHE A 190 -4.66 14.27 4.01
C PHE A 190 -5.28 14.19 5.42
N LEU A 191 -6.50 14.70 5.62
CA LEU A 191 -7.23 14.58 6.89
C LEU A 191 -7.59 13.13 7.26
N TRP A 192 -8.00 12.32 6.29
CA TRP A 192 -8.32 10.91 6.50
C TRP A 192 -7.07 10.08 6.79
N TYR A 193 -5.98 10.39 6.09
CA TYR A 193 -4.66 9.80 6.32
C TYR A 193 -4.18 10.14 7.73
N GLU A 194 -4.50 11.33 8.25
CA GLU A 194 -4.30 11.70 9.64
C GLU A 194 -5.26 11.05 10.65
N HIS A 195 -6.53 10.85 10.31
CA HIS A 195 -7.39 9.99 11.13
C HIS A 195 -6.87 8.54 11.21
N LYS A 196 -5.94 8.16 10.31
CA LYS A 196 -5.17 6.92 10.32
C LYS A 196 -3.70 7.08 10.80
N ALA A 197 -3.22 8.31 11.02
CA ALA A 197 -1.94 8.62 11.67
C ALA A 197 -2.27 9.01 13.13
N PRO A 198 -2.20 8.09 14.09
CA PRO A 198 -2.74 8.38 15.41
C PRO A 198 -1.79 9.30 16.17
N ALA A 199 -2.20 10.55 16.38
CA ALA A 199 -2.01 11.21 17.66
C ALA A 199 -2.98 10.59 18.68
N ILE A 200 -2.67 9.39 19.13
CA ILE A 200 -3.32 8.77 20.29
C ILE A 200 -2.22 8.30 21.24
N GLU A 201 -1.85 9.17 22.17
CA GLU A 201 -1.58 8.71 23.53
C GLU A 201 -2.84 7.96 23.99
N GLY A 202 -2.74 6.64 24.06
CA GLY A 202 -3.84 5.73 24.37
C GLY A 202 -3.65 4.36 23.72
N ASP A 203 -2.61 3.64 24.14
CA ASP A 203 -2.53 2.17 24.25
C ASP A 203 -3.12 1.29 23.11
N LEU A 204 -2.89 1.64 21.84
CA LEU A 204 -3.03 0.70 20.72
C LEU A 204 -1.62 0.27 20.29
N GLY A 205 -1.13 -0.81 20.90
CA GLY A 205 0.24 -1.29 20.73
C GLY A 205 0.64 -1.55 19.26
N CYS A 206 1.93 -1.39 18.98
CA CYS A 206 2.55 -2.03 17.83
C CYS A 206 2.64 -3.53 18.11
N ILE A 207 2.43 -4.33 17.08
CA ILE A 207 2.66 -5.77 17.11
C ILE A 207 4.00 -6.08 16.43
N GLU A 208 4.52 -7.25 16.71
CA GLU A 208 5.72 -7.75 16.03
C GLU A 208 5.32 -8.56 14.82
N GLY A 209 5.89 -8.21 13.68
CA GLY A 209 5.77 -8.91 12.41
C GLY A 209 7.14 -9.18 11.82
N VAL A 210 7.14 -9.84 10.66
CA VAL A 210 8.37 -10.20 9.95
C VAL A 210 8.27 -9.74 8.50
N ARG A 211 9.28 -9.00 8.04
CA ARG A 211 9.51 -8.78 6.62
C ARG A 211 10.38 -9.91 6.09
N VAL A 212 9.86 -10.66 5.13
CA VAL A 212 10.59 -11.74 4.44
C VAL A 212 11.14 -11.17 3.14
N ASN A 213 12.46 -10.98 3.09
CA ASN A 213 13.13 -10.23 2.04
C ASN A 213 13.46 -11.11 0.82
N CYS A 214 13.11 -10.65 -0.39
CA CYS A 214 13.49 -11.28 -1.65
C CYS A 214 14.99 -11.14 -1.95
N VAL A 215 15.46 -11.82 -3.01
CA VAL A 215 16.85 -11.77 -3.46
C VAL A 215 17.37 -10.34 -3.61
N GLY A 216 16.59 -9.45 -4.24
CA GLY A 216 17.01 -8.07 -4.44
C GLY A 216 17.27 -7.31 -3.14
N ASP A 217 16.38 -7.39 -2.16
CA ASP A 217 16.57 -6.71 -0.87
C ASP A 217 17.72 -7.33 -0.05
N ARG A 218 17.96 -8.63 -0.22
CA ARG A 218 19.11 -9.31 0.39
C ARG A 218 20.44 -8.91 -0.23
N ASP A 219 20.48 -8.64 -1.53
CA ASP A 219 21.67 -8.09 -2.18
C ASP A 219 22.03 -6.70 -1.63
N LEU A 220 21.02 -5.97 -1.14
CA LEU A 220 21.17 -4.72 -0.38
C LEU A 220 21.46 -4.95 1.11
N ARG A 221 21.92 -6.15 1.48
CA ARG A 221 22.33 -6.56 2.84
C ARG A 221 21.21 -6.60 3.88
N ARG A 222 19.93 -6.72 3.47
CA ARG A 222 18.84 -7.01 4.41
C ARG A 222 18.86 -8.48 4.83
N GLN A 223 18.46 -8.75 6.07
CA GLN A 223 18.33 -10.12 6.59
C GLN A 223 17.16 -10.82 5.91
N LEU A 224 17.21 -12.15 5.72
CA LEU A 224 16.12 -12.88 5.07
C LEU A 224 14.80 -12.74 5.85
N TYR A 225 14.84 -12.94 7.16
CA TYR A 225 13.73 -12.71 8.09
C TYR A 225 14.04 -11.52 8.97
N GLU A 226 13.47 -10.36 8.67
CA GLU A 226 13.74 -9.12 9.37
C GLU A 226 12.58 -8.78 10.31
N PRO A 227 12.83 -8.60 11.62
CA PRO A 227 11.79 -8.20 12.56
C PRO A 227 11.34 -6.77 12.26
N VAL A 228 10.03 -6.55 12.27
CA VAL A 228 9.42 -5.23 12.05
C VAL A 228 8.32 -4.98 13.09
N LYS A 229 8.21 -3.73 13.54
CA LYS A 229 7.07 -3.30 14.36
C LYS A 229 5.98 -2.76 13.45
N VAL A 230 4.81 -3.36 13.52
CA VAL A 230 3.65 -3.03 12.69
C VAL A 230 2.57 -2.43 13.60
N PRO A 231 2.03 -1.24 13.30
CA PRO A 231 0.89 -0.73 14.06
C PRO A 231 -0.26 -1.74 14.06
N SER A 232 -0.93 -1.96 15.20
CA SER A 232 -2.13 -2.83 15.26
C SER A 232 -3.28 -2.36 14.36
N THR A 233 -3.20 -1.13 13.84
CA THR A 233 -4.10 -0.49 12.88
C THR A 233 -3.56 -0.49 11.44
N ASP A 234 -2.44 -1.18 11.15
CA ASP A 234 -1.87 -1.23 9.80
C ASP A 234 -2.87 -1.77 8.78
N ILE A 235 -2.74 -1.30 7.53
CA ILE A 235 -3.63 -1.67 6.43
C ILE A 235 -3.64 -3.18 6.16
N ILE A 236 -2.60 -3.92 6.56
CA ILE A 236 -2.57 -5.38 6.47
C ILE A 236 -3.77 -6.04 7.19
N PHE A 237 -4.35 -5.42 8.21
CA PHE A 237 -5.57 -5.94 8.87
C PHE A 237 -6.86 -5.70 8.09
N SER A 238 -6.79 -5.03 6.94
CA SER A 238 -7.93 -4.76 6.04
C SER A 238 -7.67 -5.20 4.61
N ILE A 239 -6.43 -5.13 4.14
CA ILE A 239 -5.98 -5.52 2.79
C ILE A 239 -4.79 -6.46 2.96
N HIS A 240 -5.04 -7.75 2.81
CA HIS A 240 -4.07 -8.82 2.98
C HIS A 240 -4.40 -10.00 2.07
N GLU A 241 -3.45 -10.92 2.02
CA GLU A 241 -3.69 -12.31 1.65
C GLU A 241 -3.55 -13.21 2.87
N SER A 242 -4.25 -14.34 2.84
CA SER A 242 -4.27 -15.32 3.92
C SER A 242 -3.80 -16.67 3.38
N PRO A 243 -2.54 -17.06 3.63
CA PRO A 243 -2.03 -18.35 3.17
C PRO A 243 -2.78 -19.51 3.82
N ARG A 244 -3.46 -20.32 3.01
CA ARG A 244 -4.32 -21.42 3.49
C ARG A 244 -3.56 -22.47 4.31
N ILE A 245 -2.28 -22.71 4.00
CA ILE A 245 -1.43 -23.61 4.78
C ILE A 245 -1.33 -23.15 6.24
N ALA A 246 -1.12 -21.85 6.47
CA ALA A 246 -1.01 -21.29 7.82
C ALA A 246 -2.33 -21.42 8.61
N GLU A 247 -3.48 -21.28 7.92
CA GLU A 247 -4.80 -21.54 8.51
C GLU A 247 -4.97 -23.01 8.92
N ILE A 248 -4.57 -23.97 8.06
CA ILE A 248 -4.64 -25.41 8.35
C ILE A 248 -3.81 -25.78 9.59
N LEU A 249 -2.65 -25.14 9.77
CA LEU A 249 -1.79 -25.33 10.96
C LEU A 249 -2.38 -24.71 12.23
N GLY A 250 -3.41 -23.87 12.09
CA GLY A 250 -3.99 -23.08 13.16
C GLY A 250 -3.04 -21.98 13.64
N LEU A 251 -2.17 -21.47 12.76
CA LEU A 251 -1.33 -20.29 12.94
C LEU A 251 -1.66 -19.26 11.84
N PRO A 252 -2.89 -18.72 11.80
CA PRO A 252 -3.30 -17.87 10.70
C PRO A 252 -2.46 -16.58 10.67
N VAL A 253 -1.88 -16.31 9.49
CA VAL A 253 -1.10 -15.10 9.22
C VAL A 253 -1.71 -14.32 8.06
N PHE A 254 -1.51 -13.01 8.09
CA PHE A 254 -1.76 -12.11 6.98
C PHE A 254 -0.45 -11.77 6.29
N THR A 255 -0.49 -11.75 4.97
CA THR A 255 0.65 -11.36 4.14
C THR A 255 0.31 -10.16 3.25
N ARG A 256 1.30 -9.32 2.99
CA ARG A 256 1.19 -8.19 2.04
C ARG A 256 2.54 -7.90 1.42
N LYS A 257 2.59 -7.76 0.09
CA LYS A 257 3.82 -7.42 -0.62
C LYS A 257 4.34 -6.04 -0.21
N TYR A 258 5.66 -5.92 -0.11
CA TYR A 258 6.33 -4.63 -0.14
C TYR A 258 6.44 -4.15 -1.59
N PRO A 259 6.42 -2.83 -1.83
CA PRO A 259 6.88 -2.28 -3.08
C PRO A 259 8.32 -2.75 -3.36
N PRO A 260 8.66 -3.15 -4.61
CA PRO A 260 10.01 -3.55 -4.94
C PRO A 260 10.98 -2.37 -4.79
N ASN A 261 12.24 -2.67 -4.45
CA ASN A 261 13.24 -1.63 -4.32
C ASN A 261 13.65 -1.12 -5.72
N PRO A 262 13.65 0.20 -5.94
CA PRO A 262 14.03 0.78 -7.23
C PRO A 262 15.40 0.34 -7.76
N LEU A 263 16.38 0.13 -6.86
CA LEU A 263 17.74 -0.28 -7.22
C LEU A 263 17.80 -1.61 -7.97
N TRP A 264 16.78 -2.45 -7.81
CA TRP A 264 16.72 -3.75 -8.46
C TRP A 264 15.41 -4.06 -9.17
N MET A 265 14.40 -3.19 -9.11
CA MET A 265 13.04 -3.47 -9.63
C MET A 265 12.98 -3.70 -11.14
N ALA A 266 13.97 -3.24 -11.91
CA ALA A 266 14.08 -3.53 -13.34
C ALA A 266 14.50 -4.98 -13.63
N HIS A 267 15.01 -5.70 -12.61
CA HIS A 267 15.57 -7.03 -12.74
C HIS A 267 14.62 -8.07 -12.18
N ARG A 268 13.88 -8.76 -13.06
CA ARG A 268 12.85 -9.74 -12.67
C ARG A 268 13.35 -10.78 -11.67
N GLN A 269 14.56 -11.31 -11.84
CA GLN A 269 15.19 -12.29 -10.95
C GLN A 269 15.38 -11.79 -9.51
N LYS A 270 15.37 -10.47 -9.28
CA LYS A 270 15.53 -9.87 -7.95
C LYS A 270 14.23 -9.91 -7.14
N PHE A 271 13.09 -10.17 -7.79
CA PHE A 271 11.82 -10.45 -7.14
C PHE A 271 11.75 -11.88 -6.59
N ASP A 272 12.74 -12.74 -6.85
CA ASP A 272 12.67 -14.12 -6.39
C ASP A 272 12.61 -14.19 -4.86
N ASN A 273 11.57 -14.86 -4.38
CA ASN A 273 11.32 -15.12 -2.98
C ASN A 273 10.59 -16.48 -2.88
N GLN A 274 11.37 -17.55 -2.73
CA GLN A 274 10.81 -18.91 -2.70
C GLN A 274 9.92 -19.14 -1.48
N ASP A 275 10.24 -18.53 -0.35
CA ASP A 275 9.41 -18.56 0.86
C ASP A 275 8.02 -18.03 0.59
N ALA A 276 7.92 -16.93 -0.17
CA ALA A 276 6.65 -16.39 -0.60
C ALA A 276 5.89 -17.36 -1.51
N THR A 277 6.56 -17.97 -2.48
CA THR A 277 5.96 -18.96 -3.39
C THR A 277 5.37 -20.14 -2.61
N TRP A 278 6.18 -20.77 -1.76
CA TRP A 278 5.77 -22.00 -1.07
C TRP A 278 4.74 -21.77 0.02
N LEU A 279 4.79 -20.61 0.69
CA LEU A 279 3.76 -20.23 1.64
C LEU A 279 2.39 -20.07 0.99
N HIS A 280 2.34 -19.54 -0.24
CA HIS A 280 1.09 -19.22 -0.95
C HIS A 280 0.63 -20.32 -1.93
N LEU A 281 1.12 -21.56 -1.79
CA LEU A 281 0.58 -22.69 -2.56
C LEU A 281 -0.93 -22.84 -2.30
N CYS A 282 -1.69 -23.09 -3.37
CA CYS A 282 -3.11 -23.35 -3.27
C CYS A 282 -3.36 -24.68 -2.54
N ALA A 283 -3.86 -24.60 -1.31
CA ALA A 283 -4.21 -25.74 -0.46
C ALA A 283 -5.73 -25.99 -0.44
N ASP A 284 -6.35 -25.95 -1.62
CA ASP A 284 -7.77 -26.28 -1.83
C ASP A 284 -7.87 -27.57 -2.68
N PRO A 285 -8.39 -28.67 -2.12
CA PRO A 285 -8.43 -29.95 -2.83
C PRO A 285 -9.27 -29.92 -4.11
N ASP A 286 -10.23 -29.01 -4.22
CA ASP A 286 -11.13 -28.91 -5.38
C ASP A 286 -10.62 -27.93 -6.45
N SER A 287 -9.59 -27.12 -6.13
CA SER A 287 -9.06 -26.10 -7.03
C SER A 287 -8.20 -26.68 -8.16
N GLN A 288 -8.33 -26.14 -9.37
CA GLN A 288 -7.42 -26.49 -10.48
C GLN A 288 -5.99 -26.04 -10.21
N ASP A 289 -5.81 -25.03 -9.36
CA ASP A 289 -4.51 -24.47 -9.00
C ASP A 289 -3.85 -25.19 -7.82
N PHE A 290 -4.40 -26.31 -7.32
CA PHE A 290 -3.86 -27.05 -6.19
C PHE A 290 -2.35 -27.32 -6.35
N GLY A 291 -1.58 -26.98 -5.32
CA GLY A 291 -0.12 -27.13 -5.33
C GLY A 291 0.63 -26.09 -6.17
N TRP A 292 -0.06 -25.07 -6.69
CA TRP A 292 0.53 -23.92 -7.36
C TRP A 292 0.27 -22.63 -6.59
N ALA A 293 1.27 -21.76 -6.53
CA ALA A 293 1.09 -20.41 -6.04
C ALA A 293 0.44 -19.53 -7.12
N PRO A 294 -0.41 -18.55 -6.78
CA PRO A 294 -0.87 -17.55 -7.73
C PRO A 294 0.30 -16.84 -8.42
N GLN A 295 0.14 -16.42 -9.68
CA GLN A 295 1.21 -15.82 -10.50
C GLN A 295 1.98 -14.69 -9.78
N ARG A 296 1.28 -13.86 -8.98
CA ARG A 296 1.88 -12.75 -8.21
C ARG A 296 2.85 -13.18 -7.12
N TRP A 297 2.82 -14.45 -6.72
CA TRP A 297 3.70 -15.08 -5.74
C TRP A 297 4.69 -16.07 -6.36
N GLN A 298 4.72 -16.21 -7.68
CA GLN A 298 5.69 -17.07 -8.36
C GLN A 298 7.03 -16.36 -8.57
N ALA A 299 8.02 -17.13 -9.02
CA ALA A 299 9.35 -16.65 -9.37
C ALA A 299 9.27 -15.45 -10.34
N GLY A 300 10.10 -14.45 -10.06
CA GLY A 300 10.15 -13.22 -10.82
C GLY A 300 8.98 -12.26 -10.57
N SER A 301 8.13 -12.49 -9.58
CA SER A 301 7.03 -11.59 -9.24
C SER A 301 6.77 -11.47 -7.74
N ALA A 302 7.19 -12.43 -6.91
CA ALA A 302 6.91 -12.47 -5.48
C ALA A 302 7.37 -11.23 -4.68
N GLY A 303 8.62 -10.80 -4.82
CA GLY A 303 9.19 -9.68 -4.07
C GLY A 303 9.25 -9.91 -2.55
N SER A 304 9.69 -8.89 -1.81
CA SER A 304 9.64 -8.91 -0.35
C SER A 304 8.21 -8.78 0.14
N PHE A 305 7.87 -9.38 1.29
CA PHE A 305 6.52 -9.27 1.84
C PHE A 305 6.53 -9.17 3.37
N LEU A 306 5.49 -8.54 3.91
CA LEU A 306 5.18 -8.45 5.33
C LEU A 306 4.35 -9.66 5.74
N MET A 307 4.65 -10.24 6.88
CA MET A 307 3.89 -11.29 7.55
C MET A 307 3.56 -10.86 8.98
N VAL A 308 2.29 -10.94 9.36
CA VAL A 308 1.80 -10.69 10.73
C VAL A 308 0.77 -11.75 11.12
N ARG A 309 0.58 -12.02 12.41
CA ARG A 309 -0.51 -12.90 12.83
C ARG A 309 -1.86 -12.22 12.72
N GLN A 310 -2.86 -12.97 12.28
CA GLN A 310 -4.25 -12.51 12.21
C GLN A 310 -4.80 -12.07 13.58
N ASP A 311 -4.40 -12.76 14.65
CA ASP A 311 -4.82 -12.48 16.03
C ASP A 311 -4.03 -11.34 16.71
N ARG A 312 -3.14 -10.66 15.97
CA ARG A 312 -2.30 -9.56 16.46
C ARG A 312 -1.29 -9.93 17.54
N LYS A 313 -1.08 -11.22 17.81
CA LYS A 313 0.02 -11.64 18.68
C LYS A 313 1.36 -11.46 17.97
N PRO A 314 2.48 -11.40 18.72
CA PRO A 314 3.81 -11.35 18.15
C PRO A 314 4.09 -12.47 17.15
N LEU A 315 4.74 -12.11 16.04
CA LEU A 315 5.37 -13.04 15.12
C LEU A 315 6.86 -12.71 15.05
N HIS A 316 7.69 -13.60 15.57
CA HIS A 316 9.14 -13.44 15.55
C HIS A 316 9.76 -14.03 14.28
N PRO A 317 10.97 -13.58 13.89
CA PRO A 317 11.68 -14.09 12.71
C PRO A 317 11.75 -15.62 12.62
N HIS A 318 12.02 -16.31 13.74
CA HIS A 318 12.08 -17.77 13.74
C HIS A 318 10.73 -18.45 13.55
N HIS A 319 9.61 -17.81 13.93
CA HIS A 319 8.28 -18.35 13.62
C HIS A 319 8.00 -18.29 12.13
N ALA A 320 8.32 -17.16 11.49
CA ALA A 320 8.18 -17.00 10.05
C ALA A 320 9.13 -17.94 9.30
N GLU A 321 10.37 -18.10 9.75
CA GLU A 321 11.32 -19.05 9.20
C GLU A 321 10.82 -20.49 9.31
N ALA A 322 10.34 -20.92 10.49
CA ALA A 322 9.76 -22.25 10.68
C ALA A 322 8.60 -22.50 9.71
N LEU A 323 7.69 -21.51 9.57
CA LEU A 323 6.53 -21.62 8.69
C LEU A 323 6.94 -21.74 7.22
N CYS A 324 7.86 -20.89 6.75
CA CYS A 324 8.34 -20.91 5.38
C CYS A 324 9.12 -22.21 5.07
N GLN A 325 10.02 -22.63 5.95
CA GLN A 325 10.75 -23.90 5.80
C GLN A 325 9.81 -25.09 5.85
N TYR A 326 8.75 -25.06 6.67
CA TYR A 326 7.76 -26.13 6.68
C TYR A 326 7.05 -26.25 5.32
N CYS A 327 6.70 -25.10 4.73
CA CYS A 327 6.08 -25.06 3.41
C CYS A 327 7.03 -25.60 2.33
N MET A 328 8.31 -25.21 2.37
CA MET A 328 9.32 -25.64 1.41
C MET A 328 9.70 -27.12 1.54
N ASN A 329 9.99 -27.60 2.74
CA ASN A 329 10.61 -28.91 2.95
C ASN A 329 9.62 -30.05 3.12
N TYR A 330 8.36 -29.75 3.50
CA TYR A 330 7.37 -30.78 3.83
C TYR A 330 6.06 -30.62 3.07
N CYS A 331 5.57 -29.39 2.88
CA CYS A 331 4.35 -29.18 2.11
C CYS A 331 4.63 -29.40 0.61
N GLN A 332 5.55 -28.66 0.01
CA GLN A 332 5.84 -28.71 -1.43
C GLN A 332 6.09 -30.13 -1.95
N PRO A 333 6.91 -31.00 -1.31
CA PRO A 333 7.09 -32.37 -1.80
C PRO A 333 5.80 -33.20 -1.72
N SER A 334 4.95 -32.93 -0.72
CA SER A 334 3.64 -33.59 -0.60
C SER A 334 2.66 -33.12 -1.68
N PHE A 335 2.71 -31.86 -2.12
CA PHE A 335 1.90 -31.38 -3.23
C PHE A 335 2.38 -31.98 -4.56
N GLU A 336 3.69 -32.07 -4.77
CA GLU A 336 4.28 -32.67 -5.98
C GLU A 336 3.93 -34.16 -6.12
N ASP A 337 4.07 -34.96 -5.07
CA ASP A 337 3.68 -36.38 -5.07
C ASP A 337 2.20 -36.58 -5.45
N VAL A 338 1.32 -35.69 -4.99
CA VAL A 338 -0.10 -35.73 -5.38
C VAL A 338 -0.28 -35.41 -6.86
N LEU A 339 0.34 -34.33 -7.35
CA LEU A 339 0.23 -33.90 -8.75
C LEU A 339 0.78 -34.96 -9.72
N GLU A 340 1.90 -35.62 -9.36
CA GLU A 340 2.48 -36.71 -10.14
C GLU A 340 1.55 -37.93 -10.23
N ARG A 341 0.86 -38.27 -9.13
CA ARG A 341 -0.09 -39.38 -9.08
C ARG A 341 -1.40 -39.08 -9.80
N GLU A 342 -1.85 -37.82 -9.80
CA GLU A 342 -3.05 -37.38 -10.50
C GLU A 342 -2.93 -37.52 -12.01
N ARG A 343 -1.72 -37.36 -12.57
CA ARG A 343 -1.46 -37.44 -14.03
C ARG A 343 -2.45 -36.61 -14.86
N GLY A 344 -2.78 -35.40 -14.36
CA GLY A 344 -3.74 -34.48 -14.99
C GLY A 344 -5.22 -34.77 -14.72
N ARG A 345 -5.55 -35.73 -13.86
CA ARG A 345 -6.93 -36.00 -13.41
C ARG A 345 -7.08 -35.61 -11.93
N ILE A 346 -7.84 -34.55 -11.68
CA ILE A 346 -8.13 -34.05 -10.33
C ILE A 346 -8.71 -35.17 -9.47
N ASN A 347 -8.09 -35.41 -8.30
CA ASN A 347 -8.50 -36.39 -7.31
C ASN A 347 -8.59 -35.71 -5.93
N PRO A 348 -9.74 -35.13 -5.59
CA PRO A 348 -9.92 -34.37 -4.35
C PRO A 348 -9.65 -35.21 -3.09
N LYS A 349 -9.89 -36.52 -3.14
CA LYS A 349 -9.61 -37.44 -2.04
C LYS A 349 -8.11 -37.53 -1.75
N LEU A 350 -7.29 -37.74 -2.79
CA LEU A 350 -5.83 -37.80 -2.66
C LEU A 350 -5.26 -36.47 -2.16
N ARG A 351 -5.77 -35.34 -2.68
CA ARG A 351 -5.40 -34.00 -2.22
C ARG A 351 -5.75 -33.78 -0.75
N THR A 352 -6.96 -34.17 -0.34
CA THR A 352 -7.39 -34.08 1.07
C THR A 352 -6.53 -34.94 1.99
N GLU A 353 -6.16 -36.15 1.56
CA GLU A 353 -5.24 -37.03 2.32
C GLU A 353 -3.86 -36.38 2.53
N ALA A 354 -3.34 -35.67 1.53
CA ALA A 354 -2.10 -34.91 1.67
C ALA A 354 -2.26 -33.71 2.61
N LEU A 355 -3.33 -32.93 2.48
CA LEU A 355 -3.61 -31.80 3.38
C LEU A 355 -3.77 -32.24 4.83
N ASN A 356 -4.31 -33.42 5.12
CA ASN A 356 -4.40 -33.95 6.48
C ASN A 356 -3.02 -34.20 7.13
N LYS A 357 -1.97 -34.41 6.34
CA LYS A 357 -0.58 -34.52 6.84
C LYS A 357 0.02 -33.17 7.18
N ILE A 358 -0.48 -32.09 6.59
CA ILE A 358 -0.15 -30.70 6.93
C ILE A 358 -0.97 -30.35 8.17
N ASN A 359 -0.36 -30.47 9.34
CA ASN A 359 -1.04 -30.20 10.61
C ASN A 359 -0.07 -29.67 11.67
N ARG A 360 -0.64 -29.04 12.70
CA ARG A 360 0.11 -28.41 13.79
C ARG A 360 1.17 -29.33 14.42
N LYS A 361 0.83 -30.60 14.67
CA LYS A 361 1.73 -31.55 15.32
C LYS A 361 2.98 -31.79 14.46
N ASN A 362 2.78 -32.03 13.17
CA ASN A 362 3.88 -32.24 12.24
C ASN A 362 4.71 -30.95 12.06
N PHE A 363 4.07 -29.78 11.98
CA PHE A 363 4.77 -28.51 11.93
C PHE A 363 5.68 -28.28 13.15
N ILE A 364 5.17 -28.50 14.37
CA ILE A 364 5.97 -28.34 15.58
C ILE A 364 7.14 -29.32 15.62
N MET A 365 6.90 -30.60 15.38
CA MET A 365 7.94 -31.61 15.46
C MET A 365 9.00 -31.42 14.37
N LEU A 366 8.58 -31.21 13.12
CA LEU A 366 9.47 -31.21 11.97
C LEU A 366 10.17 -29.86 11.76
N ALA A 367 9.44 -28.75 11.78
CA ALA A 367 10.03 -27.45 11.49
C ALA A 367 10.46 -26.68 12.74
N TRP A 368 9.61 -26.59 13.77
CA TRP A 368 9.96 -25.79 14.96
C TRP A 368 11.02 -26.48 15.82
N GLU A 369 10.78 -27.71 16.27
CA GLU A 369 11.66 -28.40 17.21
C GLU A 369 12.94 -28.92 16.55
N ASN A 370 12.85 -29.57 15.40
CA ASN A 370 14.02 -30.14 14.73
C ASN A 370 14.80 -29.09 13.93
N ASP A 371 14.15 -28.39 13.00
CA ASP A 371 14.85 -27.52 12.04
C ASP A 371 15.26 -26.18 12.66
N ILE A 372 14.39 -25.54 13.45
CA ILE A 372 14.72 -24.24 14.07
C ILE A 372 15.46 -24.42 15.40
N ILE A 373 14.82 -25.04 16.39
CA ILE A 373 15.39 -25.15 17.75
C ILE A 373 16.57 -26.14 17.76
N GLY A 374 16.42 -27.31 17.14
CA GLY A 374 17.40 -28.38 17.12
C GLY A 374 18.70 -27.99 16.44
N LEU A 375 18.63 -27.50 15.19
CA LEU A 375 19.83 -27.08 14.45
C LEU A 375 20.49 -25.85 15.09
N LYS A 376 19.73 -24.81 15.46
CA LYS A 376 20.35 -23.59 16.00
C LYS A 376 20.94 -23.78 17.41
N ARG A 377 20.45 -24.73 18.21
CA ARG A 377 21.12 -25.17 19.45
C ARG A 377 22.48 -25.81 19.17
N GLN A 378 22.63 -26.57 18.09
CA GLN A 378 23.94 -27.14 17.70
C GLN A 378 24.96 -26.05 17.35
N PHE A 379 24.51 -24.86 16.94
CA PHE A 379 25.36 -23.73 16.59
C PHE A 379 25.42 -22.60 17.65
N ASN A 380 24.86 -22.81 18.86
CA ASN A 380 24.76 -21.80 19.93
C ASN A 380 24.07 -20.48 19.50
N GLN A 381 23.08 -20.54 18.61
CA GLN A 381 22.41 -19.36 18.03
C GLN A 381 21.02 -19.05 18.60
N VAL A 382 20.57 -19.70 19.68
CA VAL A 382 19.18 -19.54 20.18
C VAL A 382 19.15 -18.92 21.58
N ALA A 383 18.43 -17.80 21.70
CA ALA A 383 17.78 -17.38 22.96
C ALA A 383 16.48 -18.18 23.13
N ASP A 384 16.02 -18.49 24.35
CA ASP A 384 14.76 -19.21 24.61
C ASP A 384 13.56 -18.51 23.95
N GLU A 385 13.27 -18.87 22.70
CA GLU A 385 12.16 -18.31 21.95
C GLU A 385 10.90 -19.16 22.14
N PRO A 386 9.75 -18.52 22.41
CA PRO A 386 8.52 -19.24 22.68
C PRO A 386 8.01 -19.92 21.40
N ASN A 387 7.40 -21.08 21.59
CA ASN A 387 6.71 -21.80 20.54
C ASN A 387 5.67 -20.89 19.85
N PRO A 388 5.56 -20.90 18.50
CA PRO A 388 4.59 -20.08 17.77
C PRO A 388 3.14 -20.16 18.28
N PHE A 389 2.72 -21.22 18.96
CA PHE A 389 1.35 -21.35 19.48
C PHE A 389 1.18 -20.96 20.96
N ASP A 390 2.27 -20.79 21.71
CA ASP A 390 2.26 -20.60 23.17
C ASP A 390 2.41 -19.11 23.58
N ILE A 391 2.45 -18.21 22.59
CA ILE A 391 2.58 -16.75 22.75
C ILE A 391 1.21 -16.11 22.92
#